data_AF-A0A3D3VA84-F1
#
_entry.id   AF-A0A3D3VA84-F1
#
_cell.length_a   1.000
_cell.length_b   1.000
_cell.length_c   1.000
_cell.angle_alpha   90.00
_cell.angle_beta   90.00
_cell.angle_gamma   90.00
#
_symmetry.space_group_name_H-M   'P 1'
#
loop_
_entity.id
_entity.type
_entity.pdbx_description
1 polymer ?
#
loop_
_entity_poly.entity_id
_entity_poly.type
_entity_poly.pdbx_seq_one_letter_code
_entity_poly.pdbx_strand_id
1 'polypeptide(L)'
;MDIWLLIVVVIGAVAIGGLLATVIVRRQPDTASPETGGDIKALAERLSQMTEAQAAQQAQLAQTLQAQERALAKSVDDRLQILTGRINETLEKTNKTQKTNLDDLKERLVRIDAAQKNLSELSSQVVGLQDILSNKQARGAFGEVQLQGLVEAVLPPDSYTFQATLADGKRADCLLDLPNPPGPIVIDAKFPLEAWRQLQTAQSDTERKEAERAFRRDVATHVKAIAEKYIIPGETADAALMFLPSEAVYAELHASFTEVVDAANRAKGFIVS
;
A
#
# COMPACT_ATOMS: atom_id res chain seq x y z
N MET A 1 -56.68 -79.92 -0.04
CA MET A 1 -56.12 -80.06 -1.40
C MET A 1 -54.63 -79.74 -1.37
N ASP A 2 -53.75 -80.72 -1.53
CA ASP A 2 -53.30 -81.64 -0.48
C ASP A 2 -51.78 -81.80 -0.68
N ILE A 3 -50.96 -81.47 0.33
CA ILE A 3 -49.49 -81.58 0.27
C ILE A 3 -49.04 -83.02 -0.05
N TRP A 4 -49.86 -83.99 0.31
CA TRP A 4 -49.68 -85.40 -0.02
C TRP A 4 -49.68 -85.68 -1.54
N LEU A 5 -50.45 -84.94 -2.35
CA LEU A 5 -50.46 -85.16 -3.81
C LEU A 5 -49.15 -84.74 -4.47
N LEU A 6 -48.51 -83.67 -4.00
CA LEU A 6 -47.23 -83.20 -4.57
C LEU A 6 -46.08 -84.17 -4.29
N ILE A 7 -46.03 -84.76 -3.10
CA ILE A 7 -44.98 -85.71 -2.72
C ILE A 7 -45.06 -86.98 -3.58
N VAL A 8 -46.28 -87.48 -3.84
CA VAL A 8 -46.49 -88.68 -4.67
C VAL A 8 -46.07 -88.43 -6.13
N VAL A 9 -46.34 -87.24 -6.68
CA VAL A 9 -45.95 -86.90 -8.06
C VAL A 9 -44.43 -86.80 -8.22
N VAL A 10 -43.72 -86.22 -7.24
CA VAL A 10 -42.26 -86.07 -7.30
C VAL A 10 -41.57 -87.44 -7.21
N ILE A 11 -42.03 -88.33 -6.32
CA ILE A 11 -41.49 -89.69 -6.19
C ILE A 11 -41.74 -90.49 -7.48
N GLY A 12 -42.92 -90.35 -8.09
CA GLY A 12 -43.23 -90.98 -9.38
C GLY A 12 -42.31 -90.52 -10.51
N ALA A 13 -42.02 -89.23 -10.60
CA ALA A 13 -41.14 -88.69 -11.65
C ALA A 13 -39.69 -89.21 -11.53
N VAL A 14 -39.17 -89.30 -10.30
CA VAL A 14 -37.81 -89.82 -10.05
C VAL A 14 -37.72 -91.31 -10.36
N ALA A 15 -38.75 -92.10 -10.00
CA ALA A 15 -38.80 -93.52 -10.30
C ALA A 15 -38.85 -93.79 -11.81
N ILE A 16 -39.64 -93.02 -12.56
CA ILE A 16 -39.74 -93.14 -14.02
C ILE A 16 -38.42 -92.74 -14.70
N GLY A 17 -37.75 -91.68 -14.22
CA GLY A 17 -36.45 -91.26 -14.73
C GLY A 17 -35.35 -92.32 -14.52
N GLY A 18 -35.31 -92.96 -13.34
CA GLY A 18 -34.36 -94.04 -13.05
C GLY A 18 -34.60 -95.30 -13.89
N LEU A 19 -35.87 -95.62 -14.16
CA LEU A 19 -36.26 -96.76 -15.00
C LEU A 19 -35.94 -96.52 -16.48
N LEU A 20 -36.14 -95.30 -16.98
CA LEU A 20 -35.75 -94.93 -18.35
C LEU A 20 -34.24 -94.97 -18.55
N ALA A 21 -33.45 -94.48 -17.60
CA ALA A 21 -31.99 -94.52 -17.67
C ALA A 21 -31.46 -95.97 -17.70
N THR A 22 -32.03 -96.86 -16.88
CA THR A 22 -31.63 -98.27 -16.86
C THR A 22 -32.08 -99.06 -18.10
N VAL A 23 -33.20 -98.69 -18.72
CA VAL A 23 -33.66 -99.28 -19.98
C VAL A 23 -32.83 -98.81 -21.17
N ILE A 24 -32.40 -97.54 -21.22
CA ILE A 24 -31.54 -97.02 -22.29
C ILE A 24 -30.14 -97.67 -22.23
N VAL A 25 -29.59 -97.85 -21.02
CA VAL A 25 -28.27 -98.48 -20.85
C VAL A 25 -28.27 -99.99 -21.15
N ARG A 26 -29.42 -100.66 -21.06
CA ARG A 26 -29.52 -102.12 -21.33
C ARG A 26 -29.91 -102.48 -22.77
N ARG A 27 -30.08 -101.52 -23.69
CA ARG A 27 -30.69 -101.77 -25.01
C ARG A 27 -29.82 -101.58 -26.26
N GLN A 28 -28.50 -101.67 -26.19
CA GLN A 28 -27.70 -101.75 -27.41
C GLN A 28 -26.81 -103.00 -27.47
N PRO A 29 -27.11 -103.95 -28.39
CA PRO A 29 -26.21 -105.02 -28.78
C PRO A 29 -25.21 -104.53 -29.84
N ASP A 30 -24.05 -105.17 -29.87
CA ASP A 30 -22.95 -104.97 -30.82
C ASP A 30 -23.35 -105.17 -32.30
N THR A 31 -22.84 -104.31 -33.20
CA THR A 31 -22.28 -104.69 -34.53
C THR A 31 -21.63 -103.49 -35.26
N ALA A 32 -20.30 -103.58 -35.40
CA ALA A 32 -19.36 -103.03 -36.39
C ALA A 32 -19.74 -101.84 -37.33
N SER A 33 -18.95 -100.75 -37.27
CA SER A 33 -17.99 -100.31 -38.32
C SER A 33 -17.14 -99.09 -37.86
N PRO A 34 -15.90 -98.88 -38.35
CA PRO A 34 -14.88 -98.06 -37.70
C PRO A 34 -14.55 -96.78 -38.51
N GLU A 35 -15.31 -95.70 -38.37
CA GLU A 35 -14.96 -94.41 -39.03
C GLU A 35 -15.12 -93.19 -38.08
N THR A 36 -15.86 -93.29 -36.98
CA THR A 36 -16.18 -92.13 -36.11
C THR A 36 -15.03 -91.64 -35.21
N GLY A 37 -13.90 -92.36 -35.17
CA GLY A 37 -12.76 -92.01 -34.30
C GLY A 37 -11.91 -90.83 -34.79
N GLY A 38 -11.90 -90.57 -36.10
CA GLY A 38 -11.16 -89.45 -36.70
C GLY A 38 -11.86 -88.10 -36.48
N ASP A 39 -13.17 -88.06 -36.70
CA ASP A 39 -13.97 -86.84 -36.55
C ASP A 39 -14.10 -86.39 -35.08
N ILE A 40 -14.16 -87.33 -34.13
CA ILE A 40 -14.21 -87.00 -32.69
C ILE A 40 -12.86 -86.45 -32.20
N LYS A 41 -11.73 -86.98 -32.69
CA LYS A 41 -10.41 -86.43 -32.37
C LYS A 41 -10.20 -85.05 -32.98
N ALA A 42 -10.57 -84.84 -34.24
CA ALA A 42 -10.49 -83.55 -34.89
C ALA A 42 -11.39 -82.49 -34.24
N LEU A 43 -12.57 -82.90 -33.75
CA LEU A 43 -13.47 -82.02 -32.99
C LEU A 43 -12.93 -81.70 -31.59
N ALA A 44 -12.35 -82.68 -30.90
CA ALA A 44 -11.70 -82.46 -29.60
C ALA A 44 -10.51 -81.50 -29.71
N GLU A 45 -9.73 -81.60 -30.79
CA GLU A 45 -8.58 -80.74 -31.07
C GLU A 45 -9.00 -79.32 -31.49
N ARG A 46 -10.11 -79.18 -32.24
CA ARG A 46 -10.73 -77.86 -32.49
C ARG A 46 -11.28 -77.22 -31.21
N LEU A 47 -11.90 -78.00 -30.32
CA LEU A 47 -12.41 -77.51 -29.04
C LEU A 47 -11.25 -77.08 -28.12
N SER A 48 -10.16 -77.86 -28.06
CA SER A 48 -8.98 -77.48 -27.27
C SER A 48 -8.34 -76.20 -27.79
N GLN A 49 -8.19 -76.07 -29.12
CA GLN A 49 -7.68 -74.84 -29.75
C GLN A 49 -8.61 -73.64 -29.50
N MET A 50 -9.92 -73.83 -29.52
CA MET A 50 -10.89 -72.78 -29.18
C MET A 50 -10.77 -72.35 -27.71
N THR A 51 -10.62 -73.30 -26.79
CA THR A 51 -10.45 -72.99 -25.37
C THR A 51 -9.13 -72.30 -25.07
N GLU A 52 -8.03 -72.68 -25.74
CA GLU A 52 -6.74 -72.00 -25.63
C GLU A 52 -6.79 -70.60 -26.24
N ALA A 53 -7.41 -70.43 -27.42
CA ALA A 53 -7.61 -69.14 -28.05
C ALA A 53 -8.46 -68.20 -27.17
N GLN A 54 -9.52 -68.73 -26.55
CA GLN A 54 -10.38 -67.98 -25.63
C GLN A 54 -9.67 -67.61 -24.33
N ALA A 55 -8.85 -68.51 -23.77
CA ALA A 55 -8.02 -68.24 -22.60
C ALA A 55 -6.96 -67.17 -22.89
N ALA A 56 -6.31 -67.23 -24.06
CA ALA A 56 -5.38 -66.21 -24.51
C ALA A 56 -6.06 -64.85 -24.70
N GLN A 57 -7.28 -64.81 -25.25
CA GLN A 57 -8.07 -63.59 -25.40
C GLN A 57 -8.44 -62.96 -24.05
N GLN A 58 -8.86 -63.79 -23.07
CA GLN A 58 -9.15 -63.33 -21.72
C GLN A 58 -7.90 -62.78 -21.00
N ALA A 59 -6.77 -63.47 -21.13
CA ALA A 59 -5.50 -63.02 -20.56
C ALA A 59 -5.08 -61.67 -21.15
N GLN A 60 -5.24 -61.49 -22.46
CA GLN A 60 -4.91 -60.25 -23.15
C GLN A 60 -5.84 -59.09 -22.72
N LEU A 61 -7.13 -59.35 -22.56
CA LEU A 61 -8.09 -58.37 -22.02
C LEU A 61 -7.74 -57.97 -20.58
N ALA A 62 -7.45 -58.93 -19.70
CA ALA A 62 -7.03 -58.66 -18.33
C ALA A 62 -5.75 -57.80 -18.30
N GLN A 63 -4.80 -58.07 -19.20
CA GLN A 63 -3.56 -57.31 -19.30
C GLN A 63 -3.81 -55.87 -19.78
N THR A 64 -4.71 -55.66 -20.75
CA THR A 64 -5.07 -54.31 -21.22
C THR A 64 -5.83 -53.49 -20.18
N LEU A 65 -6.73 -54.11 -19.41
CA LEU A 65 -7.43 -53.45 -18.31
C LEU A 65 -6.46 -53.06 -17.20
N GLN A 66 -5.53 -53.95 -16.83
CA GLN A 66 -4.51 -53.66 -15.83
C GLN A 66 -3.55 -52.53 -16.28
N ALA A 67 -3.24 -52.47 -17.59
CA ALA A 67 -2.46 -51.37 -18.16
C ALA A 67 -3.24 -50.03 -18.14
N GLN A 68 -4.55 -50.05 -18.43
CA GLN A 68 -5.41 -48.87 -18.33
C GLN A 68 -5.53 -48.36 -16.89
N GLU A 69 -5.74 -49.24 -15.92
CA GLU A 69 -5.81 -48.84 -14.51
C GLU A 69 -4.52 -48.17 -14.03
N ARG A 70 -3.35 -48.73 -14.40
CA ARG A 70 -2.06 -48.11 -14.06
C ARG A 70 -1.86 -46.76 -14.74
N ALA A 71 -2.26 -46.63 -16.01
CA ALA A 71 -2.18 -45.37 -16.73
C ALA A 71 -3.09 -44.30 -16.11
N LEU A 72 -4.30 -44.70 -15.68
CA LEU A 72 -5.24 -43.81 -15.02
C LEU A 72 -4.73 -43.38 -13.63
N ALA A 73 -4.23 -44.32 -12.83
CA ALA A 73 -3.63 -44.03 -11.53
C ALA A 73 -2.46 -43.04 -11.66
N LYS A 74 -1.59 -43.23 -12.66
CA LYS A 74 -0.48 -42.31 -12.93
C LYS A 74 -0.96 -40.92 -13.36
N SER A 75 -1.95 -40.84 -14.24
CA SER A 75 -2.55 -39.56 -14.66
C SER A 75 -3.19 -38.80 -13.48
N VAL A 76 -3.83 -39.51 -12.55
CA VAL A 76 -4.41 -38.89 -11.35
C VAL A 76 -3.30 -38.38 -10.42
N ASP A 77 -2.24 -39.15 -10.22
CA ASP A 77 -1.08 -38.75 -9.40
C ASP A 77 -0.39 -37.50 -9.98
N ASP A 78 -0.12 -37.50 -11.29
CA ASP A 78 0.48 -36.34 -11.99
C ASP A 78 -0.40 -35.08 -11.83
N ARG A 79 -1.73 -35.22 -11.96
CA ARG A 79 -2.67 -34.10 -11.76
C ARG A 79 -2.69 -33.60 -10.32
N LEU A 80 -2.65 -34.51 -9.33
CA LEU A 80 -2.60 -34.13 -7.92
C LEU A 80 -1.29 -33.41 -7.58
N GLN A 81 -0.17 -33.83 -8.16
CA GLN A 81 1.12 -33.19 -7.95
C GLN A 81 1.15 -31.77 -8.53
N ILE A 82 0.61 -31.57 -9.74
CA ILE A 82 0.48 -30.25 -10.37
C ILE A 82 -0.45 -29.33 -9.56
N LEU A 83 -1.58 -29.85 -9.08
CA LEU A 83 -2.52 -29.10 -8.24
C LEU A 83 -1.87 -28.68 -6.92
N THR A 84 -1.15 -29.58 -6.27
CA THR A 84 -0.44 -29.31 -5.01
C THR A 84 0.64 -28.25 -5.21
N GLY A 85 1.41 -28.32 -6.31
CA GLY A 85 2.40 -27.29 -6.66
C GLY A 85 1.78 -25.90 -6.85
N ARG A 86 0.67 -25.81 -7.59
CA ARG A 86 -0.04 -24.53 -7.81
C ARG A 86 -0.63 -23.95 -6.53
N ILE A 87 -1.15 -24.79 -5.64
CA ILE A 87 -1.69 -24.35 -4.35
C ILE A 87 -0.58 -23.75 -3.48
N ASN A 88 0.58 -24.40 -3.39
CA ASN A 88 1.73 -23.86 -2.64
C ASN A 88 2.20 -22.52 -3.22
N GLU A 89 2.32 -22.42 -4.54
CA GLU A 89 2.75 -21.18 -5.20
C GLU A 89 1.76 -20.03 -4.99
N THR A 90 0.46 -20.33 -4.97
CA THR A 90 -0.61 -19.34 -4.73
C THR A 90 -0.65 -18.92 -3.25
N LEU A 91 -0.45 -19.85 -2.32
CA LEU A 91 -0.35 -19.57 -0.89
C LEU A 91 0.87 -18.71 -0.54
N GLU A 92 2.02 -18.97 -1.16
CA GLU A 92 3.22 -18.15 -0.98
C GLU A 92 3.05 -16.73 -1.54
N LYS A 93 2.46 -16.60 -2.75
CA LYS A 93 2.15 -15.29 -3.34
C LYS A 93 1.17 -14.51 -2.46
N THR A 94 0.11 -15.17 -1.97
CA THR A 94 -0.90 -14.53 -1.09
C THR A 94 -0.30 -14.07 0.24
N ASN A 95 0.57 -14.88 0.85
CA ASN A 95 1.28 -14.50 2.08
C ASN A 95 2.25 -13.33 1.88
N LYS A 96 2.96 -13.28 0.74
CA LYS A 96 3.82 -12.13 0.41
C LYS A 96 3.02 -10.85 0.25
N THR A 97 1.91 -10.87 -0.50
CA THR A 97 1.06 -9.69 -0.71
C THR A 97 0.44 -9.18 0.59
N GLN A 98 0.04 -10.07 1.52
CA GLN A 98 -0.46 -9.66 2.84
C GLN A 98 0.63 -8.97 3.69
N LYS A 99 1.88 -9.45 3.65
CA LYS A 99 2.98 -8.79 4.38
C LYS A 99 3.28 -7.40 3.83
N THR A 100 3.32 -7.24 2.50
CA THR A 100 3.58 -5.93 1.87
C THR A 100 2.50 -4.90 2.22
N ASN A 101 1.23 -5.32 2.26
CA ASN A 101 0.12 -4.44 2.64
C ASN A 101 0.18 -4.04 4.13
N LEU A 102 0.64 -4.93 5.02
CA LEU A 102 0.81 -4.60 6.44
C LEU A 102 1.97 -3.63 6.68
N ASP A 103 3.03 -3.69 5.88
CA ASP A 103 4.14 -2.74 5.96
C ASP A 103 3.74 -1.35 5.42
N ASP A 104 2.98 -1.26 4.32
CA ASP A 104 2.40 0.02 3.84
C ASP A 104 1.42 0.63 4.86
N LEU A 105 0.63 -0.20 5.53
CA LEU A 105 -0.27 0.25 6.61
C LEU A 105 0.51 0.75 7.83
N LYS A 106 1.61 0.09 8.23
CA LYS A 106 2.49 0.57 9.30
C LYS A 106 3.16 1.89 8.92
N GLU A 107 3.62 2.05 7.68
CA GLU A 107 4.23 3.29 7.21
C GLU A 107 3.23 4.45 7.23
N ARG A 108 1.98 4.21 6.82
CA ARG A 108 0.89 5.20 6.93
C ARG A 108 0.57 5.57 8.38
N LEU A 109 0.58 4.62 9.31
CA LEU A 109 0.35 4.89 10.73
C LEU A 109 1.48 5.73 11.35
N VAL A 110 2.74 5.46 10.98
CA VAL A 110 3.90 6.28 11.42
C VAL A 110 3.80 7.72 10.90
N ARG A 111 3.28 7.93 9.68
CA ARG A 111 3.02 9.30 9.16
C ARG A 111 1.88 10.02 9.89
N ILE A 112 0.88 9.29 10.38
CA ILE A 112 -0.24 9.88 11.15
C ILE A 112 0.22 10.30 12.56
N ASP A 113 1.02 9.48 13.24
CA ASP A 113 1.61 9.86 14.53
C ASP A 113 2.56 11.06 14.40
N ALA A 114 3.32 11.14 13.30
CA ALA A 114 4.15 12.32 13.01
C ALA A 114 3.31 13.59 12.75
N ALA A 115 2.16 13.46 12.06
CA ALA A 115 1.26 14.59 11.81
C ALA A 115 0.57 15.08 13.09
N GLN A 116 0.18 14.18 14.02
CA GLN A 116 -0.39 14.56 15.32
C GLN A 116 0.66 15.20 16.24
N LYS A 117 1.91 14.72 16.20
CA LYS A 117 3.00 15.29 17.00
C LYS A 117 3.35 16.72 16.56
N ASN A 118 3.34 17.00 15.25
CA ASN A 118 3.52 18.36 14.72
C ASN A 118 2.38 19.32 15.13
N LEU A 119 1.15 18.83 15.29
CA LEU A 119 0.02 19.66 15.73
C LEU A 119 0.12 20.05 17.21
N SER A 120 0.68 19.18 18.07
CA SER A 120 0.95 19.48 19.48
C SER A 120 2.20 20.34 19.67
N GLU A 121 3.23 20.17 18.84
CA GLU A 121 4.46 21.00 18.88
C GLU A 121 4.19 22.45 18.44
N LEU A 122 3.26 22.67 17.51
CA LEU A 122 2.89 24.02 17.07
C LEU A 122 2.22 24.86 18.18
N SER A 123 1.50 24.22 19.12
CA SER A 123 0.95 24.91 20.31
C SER A 123 1.95 24.98 21.48
N SER A 124 2.91 24.06 21.57
CA SER A 124 3.89 24.00 22.67
C SER A 124 5.14 24.86 22.44
N GLN A 125 5.54 25.15 21.20
CA GLN A 125 6.68 26.04 20.91
C GLN A 125 6.45 27.49 21.32
N VAL A 126 5.20 27.90 21.58
CA VAL A 126 4.86 29.23 22.09
C VAL A 126 5.27 29.42 23.56
N VAL A 127 5.54 28.34 24.31
CA VAL A 127 5.86 28.40 25.74
C VAL A 127 7.37 28.35 26.04
N GLY A 128 8.15 27.57 25.29
CA GLY A 128 9.61 27.50 25.46
C GLY A 128 10.40 28.70 24.92
N LEU A 129 9.78 29.54 24.09
CA LEU A 129 10.38 30.77 23.54
C LEU A 129 10.34 31.94 24.53
N GLN A 130 9.55 31.87 25.61
CA GLN A 130 9.28 33.01 26.49
C GLN A 130 10.54 33.54 27.20
N ASP A 131 11.48 32.65 27.54
CA ASP A 131 12.73 33.00 28.23
C ASP A 131 13.82 33.53 27.27
N ILE A 132 13.92 32.99 26.05
CA ILE A 132 14.84 33.49 25.01
C ILE A 132 14.35 34.85 24.46
N LEU A 133 13.04 35.08 24.48
CA LEU A 133 12.42 36.32 24.01
C LEU A 133 12.40 37.46 25.05
N SER A 134 12.98 37.29 26.23
CA SER A 134 13.04 38.34 27.27
C SER A 134 13.99 39.49 26.89
N ASN A 135 15.08 39.20 26.18
CA ASN A 135 16.13 40.15 25.81
C ASN A 135 16.01 40.59 24.33
N LYS A 136 15.94 41.90 24.06
CA LYS A 136 15.80 42.48 22.71
C LYS A 136 16.88 42.03 21.74
N GLN A 137 18.11 41.88 22.20
CA GLN A 137 19.24 41.43 21.37
C GLN A 137 19.13 39.95 21.02
N ALA A 138 18.78 39.11 22.00
CA ALA A 138 18.58 37.67 21.78
C ALA A 138 17.41 37.42 20.81
N ARG A 139 16.36 38.25 20.88
CA ARG A 139 15.25 38.23 19.92
C ARG A 139 15.69 38.54 18.49
N GLY A 140 16.49 39.60 18.31
CA GLY A 140 17.01 39.97 17.00
C GLY A 140 17.82 38.83 16.39
N ALA A 141 18.78 38.30 17.16
CA ALA A 141 19.61 37.18 16.76
C ALA A 141 18.78 35.92 16.41
N PHE A 142 17.72 35.63 17.17
CA PHE A 142 16.84 34.50 16.87
C PHE A 142 16.09 34.66 15.55
N GLY A 143 15.61 35.88 15.25
CA GLY A 143 15.00 36.20 13.95
C GLY A 143 15.99 36.07 12.80
N GLU A 144 17.21 36.57 12.98
CA GLU A 144 18.30 36.46 11.99
C GLU A 144 18.70 35.01 11.72
N VAL A 145 18.83 34.18 12.76
CA VAL A 145 19.15 32.74 12.61
C VAL A 145 18.04 31.98 11.88
N GLN A 146 16.77 32.30 12.14
CA GLN A 146 15.66 31.69 11.41
C GLN A 146 15.66 32.11 9.93
N LEU A 147 15.87 33.40 9.65
CA LEU A 147 16.00 33.90 8.29
C LEU A 147 17.16 33.21 7.56
N GLN A 148 18.32 33.10 8.22
CA GLN A 148 19.49 32.43 7.67
C GLN A 148 19.19 30.97 7.33
N GLY A 149 18.63 30.21 8.27
CA GLY A 149 18.30 28.81 8.05
C GLY A 149 17.28 28.60 6.91
N LEU A 150 16.30 29.51 6.77
CA LEU A 150 15.32 29.46 5.69
C LEU A 150 15.97 29.72 4.32
N VAL A 151 16.80 30.77 4.23
CA VAL A 151 17.49 31.15 3.00
C VAL A 151 18.46 30.06 2.57
N GLU A 152 19.30 29.55 3.48
CA GLU A 152 20.26 28.48 3.21
C GLU A 152 19.61 27.17 2.77
N ALA A 153 18.40 26.87 3.26
CA ALA A 153 17.68 25.65 2.91
C ALA A 153 17.06 25.68 1.51
N VAL A 154 16.74 26.88 0.99
CA VAL A 154 15.94 27.04 -0.24
C VAL A 154 16.79 27.57 -1.40
N LEU A 155 17.76 28.42 -1.12
CA LEU A 155 18.51 29.16 -2.14
C LEU A 155 19.95 28.65 -2.26
N PRO A 156 20.54 28.70 -3.47
CA PRO A 156 21.94 28.37 -3.64
C PRO A 156 22.82 29.45 -2.99
N PRO A 157 24.01 29.08 -2.47
CA PRO A 157 24.87 29.96 -1.68
C PRO A 157 25.39 31.19 -2.45
N ASP A 158 25.38 31.17 -3.77
CA ASP A 158 25.81 32.28 -4.62
C ASP A 158 24.69 33.31 -4.89
N SER A 159 23.49 33.11 -4.34
CA SER A 159 22.33 33.98 -4.57
C SER A 159 21.96 34.87 -3.38
N TYR A 160 22.75 34.85 -2.30
CA TYR A 160 22.49 35.70 -1.15
C TYR A 160 23.77 36.06 -0.39
N THR A 161 23.71 37.17 0.33
CA THR A 161 24.77 37.63 1.23
C THR A 161 24.15 38.02 2.58
N PHE A 162 24.52 37.32 3.66
CA PHE A 162 24.10 37.69 5.01
C PHE A 162 24.91 38.85 5.56
N GLN A 163 24.29 39.68 6.39
CA GLN A 163 24.92 40.82 7.06
C GLN A 163 25.60 41.79 6.06
N ALA A 164 25.04 41.92 4.86
CA ALA A 164 25.56 42.77 3.80
C ALA A 164 25.54 44.25 4.22
N THR A 165 26.63 44.96 3.93
CA THR A 165 26.72 46.40 4.20
C THR A 165 26.53 47.14 2.88
N LEU A 166 25.50 47.99 2.84
CA LEU A 166 25.13 48.78 1.67
C LEU A 166 26.00 50.03 1.54
N ALA A 167 25.90 50.74 0.42
CA ALA A 167 26.70 51.94 0.15
C ALA A 167 26.49 53.07 1.17
N ASP A 168 25.33 53.09 1.85
CA ASP A 168 25.01 54.05 2.90
C ASP A 168 25.54 53.66 4.29
N GLY A 169 26.30 52.57 4.39
CA GLY A 169 26.90 52.06 5.62
C GLY A 169 25.91 51.31 6.53
N LYS A 170 24.65 51.14 6.12
CA LYS A 170 23.68 50.33 6.86
C LYS A 170 23.91 48.85 6.56
N ARG A 171 23.67 48.03 7.58
CA ARG A 171 23.82 46.57 7.49
C ARG A 171 22.45 45.93 7.43
N ALA A 172 22.21 45.20 6.34
CA ALA A 172 21.01 44.39 6.12
C ALA A 172 21.21 42.97 6.66
N ASP A 173 20.15 42.32 7.13
CA ASP A 173 20.26 40.95 7.65
C ASP A 173 20.57 39.95 6.53
N CYS A 174 19.89 40.09 5.38
CA CYS A 174 20.16 39.34 4.16
C CYS A 174 19.96 40.22 2.92
N LEU A 175 20.88 40.12 1.97
CA LEU A 175 20.74 40.66 0.62
C LEU A 175 20.57 39.50 -0.35
N LEU A 176 19.45 39.45 -1.05
CA LEU A 176 19.17 38.46 -2.07
C LEU A 176 19.60 38.97 -3.44
N ASP A 177 20.53 38.27 -4.08
CA ASP A 177 21.07 38.63 -5.38
C ASP A 177 20.17 38.08 -6.49
N LEU A 178 19.33 38.96 -7.05
CA LEU A 178 18.44 38.64 -8.16
C LEU A 178 18.90 39.30 -9.47
N PRO A 179 18.63 38.67 -10.63
CA PRO A 179 18.90 39.30 -11.92
C PRO A 179 18.09 40.59 -12.10
N ASN A 180 18.67 41.56 -12.78
CA ASN A 180 17.99 42.81 -13.14
C ASN A 180 17.05 42.59 -14.33
N PRO A 181 15.76 43.03 -14.27
CA PRO A 181 14.98 43.49 -13.10
C PRO A 181 14.34 42.31 -12.33
N PRO A 182 14.14 42.37 -10.99
CA PRO A 182 14.11 43.58 -10.15
C PRO A 182 15.45 44.00 -9.53
N GLY A 183 16.51 43.17 -9.63
CA GLY A 183 17.80 43.44 -8.96
C GLY A 183 17.84 43.00 -7.50
N PRO A 184 18.95 43.28 -6.78
CA PRO A 184 19.17 42.78 -5.42
C PRO A 184 18.09 43.26 -4.43
N ILE A 185 17.48 42.34 -3.67
CA ILE A 185 16.41 42.66 -2.71
C ILE A 185 16.93 42.46 -1.29
N VAL A 186 16.72 43.46 -0.43
CA VAL A 186 17.06 43.36 0.99
C VAL A 186 15.94 42.70 1.79
N ILE A 187 16.32 41.80 2.70
CA ILE A 187 15.46 41.17 3.70
C ILE A 187 15.97 41.54 5.09
N ASP A 188 15.10 42.10 5.91
CA ASP A 188 15.39 42.52 7.29
C ASP A 188 14.39 41.85 8.25
N ALA A 189 14.92 41.17 9.27
CA ALA A 189 14.13 40.45 10.25
C ALA A 189 13.67 41.42 11.34
N LYS A 190 12.37 41.51 11.56
CA LYS A 190 11.77 42.31 12.64
C LYS A 190 10.70 41.54 13.37
N PHE A 191 10.63 41.75 14.69
CA PHE A 191 9.60 41.12 15.51
C PHE A 191 8.91 42.13 16.43
N PRO A 192 7.68 42.59 16.10
CA PRO A 192 6.88 43.50 16.92
C PRO A 192 6.21 42.77 18.11
N LEU A 193 7.00 41.97 18.86
CA LEU A 193 6.48 41.06 19.88
C LEU A 193 5.84 41.79 21.06
N GLU A 194 6.33 42.97 21.43
CA GLU A 194 5.83 43.71 22.60
C GLU A 194 4.41 44.20 22.34
N ALA A 195 4.17 44.82 21.19
CA ALA A 195 2.84 45.24 20.77
C ALA A 195 1.91 44.03 20.54
N TRP A 196 2.45 42.93 19.99
CA TRP A 196 1.72 41.67 19.86
C TRP A 196 1.29 41.10 21.22
N ARG A 197 2.19 41.09 22.20
CA ARG A 197 1.90 40.58 23.55
C ARG A 197 0.84 41.42 24.23
N GLN A 198 0.93 42.76 24.12
CA GLN A 198 -0.10 43.65 24.64
C GLN A 198 -1.48 43.34 24.04
N LEU A 199 -1.53 43.06 22.73
CA LEU A 199 -2.77 42.67 22.06
C LEU A 199 -3.33 41.34 22.60
N GLN A 200 -2.47 40.36 22.85
CA GLN A 200 -2.85 39.05 23.38
C GLN A 200 -3.27 39.07 24.86
N THR A 201 -2.68 39.97 25.66
CA THR A 201 -2.97 40.06 27.09
C THR A 201 -4.08 41.05 27.45
N ALA A 202 -4.59 41.82 26.48
CA ALA A 202 -5.67 42.78 26.72
C ALA A 202 -6.93 42.08 27.24
N GLN A 203 -7.48 42.57 28.36
CA GLN A 203 -8.63 41.95 29.00
C GLN A 203 -9.93 42.74 28.82
N SER A 204 -9.83 44.03 28.51
CA SER A 204 -10.97 44.88 28.21
C SER A 204 -11.00 45.35 26.75
N ASP A 205 -12.19 45.71 26.26
CA ASP A 205 -12.36 46.26 24.91
C ASP A 205 -11.55 47.55 24.69
N THR A 206 -11.37 48.35 25.75
CA THR A 206 -10.57 49.58 25.69
C THR A 206 -9.09 49.25 25.54
N GLU A 207 -8.55 48.37 26.38
CA GLU A 207 -7.17 47.90 26.28
C GLU A 207 -6.89 47.24 24.93
N ARG A 208 -7.84 46.45 24.42
CA ARG A 208 -7.72 45.80 23.12
C ARG A 208 -7.61 46.84 22.00
N LYS A 209 -8.47 47.85 21.98
CA LYS A 209 -8.41 48.93 20.98
C LYS A 209 -7.11 49.72 21.04
N GLU A 210 -6.57 49.96 22.23
CA GLU A 210 -5.28 50.62 22.41
C GLU A 210 -4.13 49.76 21.91
N ALA A 211 -4.12 48.48 22.27
CA ALA A 211 -3.11 47.52 21.83
C ALA A 211 -3.14 47.32 20.31
N GLU A 212 -4.32 47.24 19.69
CA GLU A 212 -4.46 47.21 18.23
C GLU A 212 -3.85 48.44 17.56
N ARG A 213 -4.09 49.65 18.11
CA ARG A 213 -3.50 50.89 17.59
C ARG A 213 -1.99 50.90 17.75
N ALA A 214 -1.48 50.41 18.87
CA ALA A 214 -0.04 50.30 19.12
C ALA A 214 0.61 49.32 18.13
N PHE A 215 0.02 48.13 17.95
CA PHE A 215 0.50 47.12 17.01
C PHE A 215 0.52 47.61 15.57
N ARG A 216 -0.57 48.23 15.09
CA ARG A 216 -0.63 48.86 13.75
C ARG A 216 0.52 49.85 13.54
N ARG A 217 0.74 50.72 14.53
CA ARG A 217 1.77 51.77 14.47
C ARG A 217 3.18 51.17 14.46
N ASP A 218 3.43 50.18 15.29
CA ASP A 218 4.73 49.54 15.43
C ASP A 218 5.16 48.86 14.12
N VAL A 219 4.27 48.04 13.55
CA VAL A 219 4.48 47.37 12.26
C VAL A 219 4.71 48.41 11.15
N ALA A 220 3.84 49.42 11.04
CA ALA A 220 3.99 50.45 10.01
C ALA A 220 5.31 51.23 10.14
N THR A 221 5.76 51.49 11.37
CA THR A 221 7.04 52.16 11.63
C THR A 221 8.21 51.30 11.19
N HIS A 222 8.17 50.00 11.47
CA HIS A 222 9.20 49.07 11.04
C HIS A 222 9.28 48.95 9.52
N VAL A 223 8.16 48.75 8.84
CA VAL A 223 8.13 48.67 7.37
C VAL A 223 8.68 49.95 6.74
N LYS A 224 8.21 51.12 7.21
CA LYS A 224 8.68 52.40 6.70
C LYS A 224 10.18 52.57 6.92
N ALA A 225 10.68 52.22 8.10
CA ALA A 225 12.11 52.29 8.39
C ALA A 225 12.93 51.35 7.51
N ILE A 226 12.43 50.15 7.18
CA ILE A 226 13.11 49.21 6.27
C ILE A 226 13.15 49.77 4.85
N ALA A 227 12.01 50.23 4.32
CA ALA A 227 11.92 50.82 2.99
C ALA A 227 12.85 52.05 2.83
N GLU A 228 12.83 52.96 3.80
CA GLU A 228 13.70 54.15 3.81
C GLU A 228 15.19 53.81 3.96
N LYS A 229 15.51 52.68 4.59
CA LYS A 229 16.89 52.29 4.83
C LYS A 229 17.51 51.55 3.65
N TYR A 230 16.73 50.72 2.96
CA TYR A 230 17.28 49.69 2.11
C TYR A 230 16.87 49.80 0.64
N ILE A 231 15.93 50.69 0.29
CA ILE A 231 15.64 51.02 -1.10
C ILE A 231 16.59 52.12 -1.55
N ILE A 232 17.68 51.72 -2.22
CA ILE A 232 18.77 52.59 -2.68
C ILE A 232 18.79 52.57 -4.20
N PRO A 233 18.46 53.69 -4.88
CA PRO A 233 18.42 53.75 -6.33
C PRO A 233 19.74 53.34 -6.98
N GLY A 234 19.68 52.32 -7.85
CA GLY A 234 20.84 51.81 -8.59
C GLY A 234 21.68 50.77 -7.87
N GLU A 235 21.36 50.46 -6.60
CA GLU A 235 22.03 49.43 -5.81
C GLU A 235 21.08 48.29 -5.46
N THR A 236 19.90 48.62 -4.93
CA THR A 236 18.88 47.64 -4.56
C THR A 236 17.61 47.81 -5.40
N ALA A 237 16.78 46.79 -5.38
CA ALA A 237 15.46 46.81 -6.01
C ALA A 237 14.58 47.90 -5.41
N ASP A 238 13.56 48.30 -6.16
CA ASP A 238 12.52 49.22 -5.71
C ASP A 238 11.50 48.54 -4.76
N ALA A 239 12.01 47.65 -3.90
CA ALA A 239 11.27 46.88 -2.92
C ALA A 239 12.22 46.36 -1.82
N ALA A 240 11.73 46.30 -0.59
CA ALA A 240 12.42 45.65 0.52
C ALA A 240 11.46 44.68 1.24
N LEU A 241 12.01 43.60 1.80
CA LEU A 241 11.25 42.59 2.52
C LEU A 241 11.46 42.74 4.03
N MET A 242 10.36 42.78 4.77
CA MET A 242 10.36 42.63 6.23
C MET A 242 9.98 41.19 6.56
N PHE A 243 10.95 40.43 7.06
CA PHE A 243 10.73 39.06 7.52
C PHE A 243 10.19 39.05 8.95
N LEU A 244 9.03 38.42 9.14
CA LEU A 244 8.41 38.18 10.42
C LEU A 244 8.68 36.72 10.83
N PRO A 245 9.52 36.44 11.83
CA PRO A 245 9.86 35.07 12.24
C PRO A 245 8.73 34.34 12.97
N SER A 246 7.51 34.89 12.99
CA SER A 246 6.37 34.35 13.73
C SER A 246 5.15 34.30 12.83
N GLU A 247 4.84 33.09 12.35
CA GLU A 247 3.68 32.83 11.50
C GLU A 247 2.37 33.28 12.15
N ALA A 248 2.24 33.13 13.47
CA ALA A 248 1.05 33.59 14.20
C ALA A 248 0.84 35.12 14.08
N VAL A 249 1.92 35.90 14.16
CA VAL A 249 1.85 37.36 13.98
C VAL A 249 1.59 37.72 12.53
N TYR A 250 2.24 37.02 11.59
CA TYR A 250 2.02 37.20 10.15
C TYR A 250 0.56 36.93 9.76
N ALA A 251 0.00 35.82 10.21
CA ALA A 251 -1.38 35.42 9.93
C ALA A 251 -2.39 36.41 10.50
N GLU A 252 -2.22 36.83 11.76
CA GLU A 252 -3.11 37.82 12.37
C GLU A 252 -3.02 39.18 11.68
N LEU A 253 -1.82 39.59 11.26
CA LEU A 253 -1.63 40.83 10.50
C LEU A 253 -2.42 40.81 9.19
N HIS A 254 -2.36 39.71 8.45
CA HIS A 254 -3.08 39.55 7.18
C HIS A 254 -4.58 39.31 7.36
N ALA A 255 -5.02 38.78 8.50
CA ALA A 255 -6.43 38.54 8.78
C ALA A 255 -7.15 39.81 9.30
N SER A 256 -6.53 40.54 10.23
CA SER A 256 -7.21 41.58 11.03
C SER A 256 -6.70 43.00 10.77
N PHE A 257 -5.54 43.15 10.12
CA PHE A 257 -4.84 44.43 9.94
C PHE A 257 -4.43 44.68 8.48
N THR A 258 -5.30 44.27 7.55
CA THR A 258 -5.08 44.40 6.09
C THR A 258 -4.69 45.81 5.66
N GLU A 259 -5.20 46.85 6.33
CA GLU A 259 -4.87 48.24 6.06
C GLU A 259 -3.38 48.57 6.27
N VAL A 260 -2.73 47.89 7.23
CA VAL A 260 -1.30 48.02 7.51
C VAL A 260 -0.50 47.33 6.42
N VAL A 261 -0.92 46.14 5.99
CA VAL A 261 -0.29 45.38 4.90
C VAL A 261 -0.38 46.17 3.59
N ASP A 262 -1.53 46.75 3.29
CA ASP A 262 -1.72 47.58 2.09
C ASP A 262 -0.86 48.85 2.14
N ALA A 263 -0.74 49.47 3.32
CA ALA A 263 0.13 50.62 3.50
C ALA A 263 1.61 50.25 3.34
N ALA A 264 2.00 49.08 3.84
CA ALA A 264 3.33 48.51 3.68
C ALA A 264 3.67 48.32 2.19
N ASN A 265 2.79 47.66 1.44
CA ASN A 265 2.95 47.43 0.01
C ASN A 265 3.04 48.75 -0.79
N ARG A 266 2.23 49.76 -0.45
CA ARG A 266 2.33 51.10 -1.06
C ARG A 266 3.66 51.80 -0.76
N ALA A 267 4.24 51.53 0.41
CA ALA A 267 5.57 51.99 0.78
C ALA A 267 6.70 51.11 0.21
N LYS A 268 6.38 50.13 -0.65
CA LYS A 268 7.32 49.18 -1.27
C LYS A 268 8.05 48.30 -0.26
N GLY A 269 7.52 48.20 0.96
CA GLY A 269 7.97 47.26 1.98
C GLY A 269 7.00 46.10 2.06
N PHE A 270 7.43 44.90 1.70
CA PHE A 270 6.57 43.73 1.71
C PHE A 270 6.82 42.91 2.97
N ILE A 271 5.74 42.43 3.58
CA ILE A 271 5.81 41.64 4.81
C ILE A 271 5.76 40.17 4.42
N VAL A 272 6.72 39.38 4.89
CA VAL A 272 6.87 37.95 4.58
C VAL A 272 7.15 37.17 5.86
N SER A 273 6.87 35.86 5.87
CA SER A 273 7.17 34.93 6.98
C SER A 273 7.78 33.64 6.46
#